data_AF-R8N8A9-F1
#
_entry.id   AF-R8N8A9-F1
#
_cell.length_a   1.000
_cell.length_b   1.000
_cell.length_c   1.000
_cell.angle_alpha   90.00
_cell.angle_beta   90.00
_cell.angle_gamma   90.00
#
_symmetry.space_group_name_H-M   'P 1'
#
loop_
_entity.id
_entity.type
_entity.pdbx_description
1 polymer ?
#
loop_
_entity_poly.entity_id
_entity_poly.type
_entity_poly.pdbx_seq_one_letter_code
_entity_poly.pdbx_strand_id
1 'polypeptide(L)'
;MHALVIGGTGMLKKVSMWLCDQGFRVSVIGRDEVKLENVKQASSAPENITCLPLDYQNDDGLKRSITNTIEQNGPITLVVAWVHSSAKHALRLICNEVELSSEKYSLFHILGSSASRTKSQKIGGTLCSYYRIILGFILEDTYARWLTHEEIADGVIKGIESKCTEWIVGRVEPWESRPKW
;
A
#
# COMPACT_ATOMS: atom_id res chain seq x y z
N MET A 1 8.21 14.48 -5.12
CA MET A 1 7.01 14.00 -4.40
C MET A 1 7.41 12.77 -3.59
N HIS A 2 6.80 12.53 -2.43
CA HIS A 2 7.17 11.43 -1.54
C HIS A 2 5.99 10.45 -1.38
N ALA A 3 6.26 9.17 -1.61
CA ALA A 3 5.31 8.08 -1.42
C ALA A 3 5.76 7.16 -0.28
N LEU A 4 4.79 6.65 0.49
CA LEU A 4 5.00 5.64 1.52
C LEU A 4 4.31 4.34 1.10
N VAL A 5 5.04 3.22 1.10
CA VAL A 5 4.52 1.90 0.75
C VAL A 5 4.64 0.94 1.94
N ILE A 6 3.49 0.42 2.37
CA ILE A 6 3.38 -0.54 3.47
C ILE A 6 3.16 -1.93 2.87
N GLY A 7 4.07 -2.87 3.16
CA GLY A 7 4.06 -4.19 2.51
C GLY A 7 4.79 -4.20 1.16
N GLY A 8 5.58 -3.17 0.87
CA GLY A 8 6.32 -2.99 -0.39
C GLY A 8 7.48 -3.95 -0.62
N THR A 9 7.71 -4.92 0.27
CA THR A 9 8.73 -5.97 0.11
C THR A 9 8.19 -7.29 -0.46
N GLY A 10 6.86 -7.45 -0.50
CA GLY A 10 6.17 -8.64 -1.03
C GLY A 10 5.49 -8.34 -2.36
N MET A 11 4.21 -8.66 -2.48
CA MET A 11 3.42 -8.44 -3.70
C MET A 11 3.37 -6.98 -4.18
N LEU A 12 3.63 -6.00 -3.30
CA LEU A 12 3.69 -4.58 -3.67
C LEU A 12 5.10 -4.12 -4.08
N LYS A 13 6.09 -5.03 -4.19
CA LYS A 13 7.46 -4.70 -4.62
C LYS A 13 7.50 -3.97 -5.96
N LYS A 14 6.76 -4.47 -6.96
CA LYS A 14 6.67 -3.84 -8.29
C LYS A 14 6.00 -2.46 -8.22
N VAL A 15 5.06 -2.25 -7.30
CA VAL A 15 4.44 -0.94 -7.07
C VAL A 15 5.43 0.07 -6.49
N SER A 16 6.28 -0.35 -5.53
CA SER A 16 7.34 0.51 -4.97
C SER A 16 8.31 0.98 -6.05
N MET A 17 8.75 0.06 -6.93
CA MET A 17 9.68 0.38 -8.03
C MET A 17 9.01 1.28 -9.07
N TRP A 18 7.77 0.97 -9.46
CA TRP A 18 7.01 1.80 -10.39
C TRP A 18 6.83 3.23 -9.88
N LEU A 19 6.54 3.43 -8.58
CA LEU A 19 6.46 4.78 -8.00
C LEU A 19 7.79 5.54 -8.11
N CYS A 20 8.93 4.87 -7.92
CA CYS A 20 10.24 5.47 -8.18
C CYS A 20 10.41 5.87 -9.64
N ASP A 21 10.00 5.01 -10.59
CA ASP A 21 10.03 5.33 -12.02
C ASP A 21 9.14 6.53 -12.38
N GLN A 22 8.08 6.79 -11.60
CA GLN A 22 7.25 8.00 -11.70
C GLN A 22 7.88 9.25 -11.05
N GLY A 23 9.11 9.17 -10.56
CA GLY A 23 9.85 10.28 -9.94
C GLY A 23 9.51 10.52 -8.47
N PHE A 24 8.92 9.54 -7.77
CA PHE A 24 8.74 9.63 -6.32
C PHE A 24 10.02 9.23 -5.58
N ARG A 25 10.30 9.93 -4.48
CA ARG A 25 11.02 9.33 -3.36
C ARG A 25 10.07 8.34 -2.69
N VAL A 26 10.49 7.11 -2.45
CA VAL A 26 9.63 6.04 -1.96
C VAL A 26 10.19 5.49 -0.66
N SER A 27 9.47 5.72 0.44
CA SER A 27 9.73 5.04 1.71
C SER A 27 9.00 3.72 1.75
N VAL A 28 9.69 2.62 2.04
CA VAL A 28 9.10 1.28 2.10
C VAL A 28 9.18 0.77 3.54
N ILE A 29 8.03 0.44 4.13
CA ILE A 29 7.99 -0.20 5.45
C ILE A 29 7.90 -1.71 5.31
N GLY A 30 8.79 -2.41 6.03
CA GLY A 30 8.82 -3.86 6.13
C GLY A 30 9.54 -4.31 7.40
N ARG A 31 9.34 -5.55 7.82
CA ARG A 31 10.00 -6.12 9.02
C ARG A 31 11.37 -6.74 8.74
N ASP A 32 11.65 -7.03 7.48
CA ASP A 32 12.82 -7.80 7.04
C ASP A 32 13.74 -6.88 6.25
N GLU A 33 14.88 -6.55 6.85
CA GLU A 33 15.89 -5.66 6.28
C GLU A 33 16.46 -6.18 4.96
N VAL A 34 16.68 -7.50 4.85
CA VAL A 34 17.20 -8.12 3.63
C VAL A 34 16.19 -7.96 2.50
N LYS A 35 14.91 -8.17 2.77
CA LYS A 35 13.86 -7.96 1.77
C LYS A 35 13.71 -6.50 1.37
N LEU A 36 13.86 -5.56 2.32
CA LEU A 36 13.84 -4.13 2.03
C LEU A 36 15.01 -3.75 1.10
N GLU A 37 16.21 -4.21 1.40
CA GLU A 37 17.38 -3.94 0.57
C GLU A 37 17.24 -4.55 -0.83
N ASN A 38 16.63 -5.74 -0.94
CA ASN A 38 16.28 -6.33 -2.24
C ASN A 38 15.27 -5.52 -3.06
N VAL A 39 14.46 -4.65 -2.44
CA VAL A 39 13.62 -3.68 -3.18
C VAL A 39 14.48 -2.55 -3.71
N LYS A 40 15.33 -2.00 -2.84
CA LYS A 40 16.25 -0.90 -3.19
C LYS A 40 17.18 -1.27 -4.34
N GLN A 41 17.82 -2.44 -4.26
CA GLN A 41 18.75 -2.94 -5.28
C GLN A 41 18.08 -3.26 -6.63
N ALA A 42 16.78 -3.59 -6.61
CA ALA A 42 16.03 -3.89 -7.83
C ALA A 42 15.43 -2.63 -8.49
N SER A 43 15.46 -1.49 -7.81
CA SER A 43 14.97 -0.21 -8.34
C SER A 43 15.92 0.35 -9.39
N SER A 44 15.36 1.02 -10.39
CA SER A 44 16.13 1.81 -11.38
C SER A 44 16.82 3.03 -10.75
N ALA A 45 16.29 3.52 -9.63
CA ALA A 45 16.81 4.64 -8.84
C ALA A 45 16.89 4.25 -7.35
N PRO A 46 17.90 3.46 -6.93
CA PRO A 46 18.04 3.00 -5.55
C PRO A 46 18.15 4.14 -4.52
N GLU A 47 18.70 5.28 -4.91
CA GLU A 47 18.82 6.49 -4.08
C GLU A 47 17.47 7.11 -3.71
N ASN A 48 16.42 6.81 -4.49
CA ASN A 48 15.06 7.27 -4.20
C ASN A 48 14.30 6.31 -3.28
N ILE A 49 14.86 5.15 -2.94
CA ILE A 49 14.25 4.19 -2.00
C ILE A 49 14.81 4.39 -0.60
N THR A 50 13.92 4.71 0.35
CA THR A 50 14.22 4.73 1.79
C THR A 50 13.64 3.48 2.45
N CYS A 51 14.50 2.61 2.96
CA CYS A 51 14.10 1.40 3.67
C CYS A 51 13.77 1.72 5.13
N LEU A 52 12.56 1.37 5.58
CA LEU A 52 12.11 1.57 6.96
C LEU A 52 11.86 0.20 7.62
N PRO A 53 12.88 -0.39 8.29
CA PRO A 53 12.73 -1.65 9.00
C PRO A 53 11.92 -1.44 10.28
N LEU A 54 10.61 -1.69 10.22
CA LEU A 54 9.70 -1.43 11.32
C LEU A 54 8.73 -2.59 11.51
N ASP A 55 8.44 -2.85 12.79
CA ASP A 55 7.25 -3.58 13.19
C ASP A 55 6.15 -2.59 13.56
N TYR A 56 4.99 -2.74 12.92
CA TYR A 56 3.80 -1.89 13.12
C TYR A 56 3.18 -2.03 14.51
N GLN A 57 3.69 -2.94 15.34
CA GLN A 57 3.27 -3.11 16.74
C GLN A 57 3.93 -2.11 17.71
N ASN A 58 4.96 -1.38 17.28
CA ASN A 58 5.62 -0.35 18.09
C ASN A 58 5.21 1.06 17.61
N ASP A 59 4.18 1.61 18.25
CA ASP A 59 3.62 2.92 17.91
C ASP A 59 4.67 4.06 17.93
N ASP A 60 5.52 4.12 18.95
CA ASP A 60 6.52 5.20 19.10
C ASP A 60 7.62 5.08 18.04
N GLY A 61 8.07 3.86 17.77
CA GLY A 61 9.02 3.57 16.71
C GLY A 61 8.47 3.92 15.33
N LEU A 62 7.19 3.62 15.10
CA LEU A 62 6.49 3.97 13.86
C LEU A 62 6.40 5.48 13.68
N LYS A 63 5.92 6.24 14.68
CA LYS A 63 5.84 7.70 14.61
C LYS A 63 7.18 8.33 14.26
N ARG A 64 8.21 8.01 15.05
CA ARG A 64 9.56 8.55 14.86
C ARG A 64 10.07 8.30 13.44
N SER A 65 9.82 7.11 12.91
CA SER A 65 10.29 6.76 11.57
C SER A 65 9.54 7.50 10.46
N ILE A 66 8.23 7.72 10.64
CA ILE A 66 7.44 8.55 9.72
C ILE A 66 7.92 10.00 9.75
N THR A 67 8.11 10.58 10.94
CA THR A 67 8.63 11.94 11.10
C THR A 67 10.01 12.08 10.44
N ASN A 68 10.95 11.19 10.75
CA ASN A 68 12.30 11.24 10.19
C ASN A 68 12.30 11.13 8.66
N THR A 69 11.46 10.25 8.07
CA THR A 69 11.41 10.15 6.61
C THR A 69 10.79 11.38 5.97
N ILE A 70 9.81 12.02 6.62
CA ILE A 70 9.24 13.29 6.14
C ILE A 70 10.32 14.39 6.15
N GLU A 71 11.12 14.47 7.21
CA GLU A 71 12.22 15.44 7.29
C GLU A 71 13.28 15.21 6.19
N GLN A 72 13.61 13.95 5.92
CA GLN A 72 14.62 13.60 4.92
C GLN A 72 14.12 13.77 3.48
N ASN A 73 12.88 13.32 3.20
CA ASN A 73 12.38 13.15 1.85
C ASN A 73 11.34 14.20 1.43
N GLY A 74 10.82 14.97 2.39
CA GLY A 74 9.71 15.92 2.25
C GLY A 74 8.35 15.30 2.62
N PRO A 75 7.27 16.11 2.62
CA PRO A 75 5.92 15.66 2.99
C PRO A 75 5.45 14.47 2.15
N ILE A 76 4.85 13.48 2.81
CA ILE A 76 4.25 12.33 2.13
C ILE A 76 2.95 12.77 1.48
N THR A 77 2.87 12.59 0.15
CA THR A 77 1.70 12.97 -0.66
C THR A 77 0.88 11.77 -1.12
N LEU A 78 1.46 10.56 -1.01
CA LEU A 78 0.83 9.32 -1.45
C LEU A 78 1.18 8.17 -0.49
N VAL A 79 0.19 7.43 -0.02
CA VAL A 79 0.36 6.24 0.80
C VAL A 79 -0.28 5.05 0.09
N VAL A 80 0.48 3.98 -0.15
CA VAL A 80 -0.04 2.68 -0.61
C VAL A 80 0.07 1.70 0.54
N ALA A 81 -1.06 1.24 1.06
CA ALA A 81 -1.09 0.46 2.27
C ALA A 81 -1.71 -0.92 2.07
N TRP A 82 -0.92 -1.98 2.16
CA TRP A 82 -1.42 -3.29 2.53
C TRP A 82 -1.16 -3.52 4.01
N VAL A 83 -2.21 -3.45 4.83
CA VAL A 83 -2.15 -3.78 6.25
C VAL A 83 -3.12 -4.91 6.56
N HIS A 84 -2.68 -5.86 7.38
CA HIS A 84 -3.58 -6.88 7.89
C HIS A 84 -4.67 -6.22 8.77
N SER A 85 -5.84 -6.86 8.90
CA SER A 85 -6.98 -6.30 9.65
C SER A 85 -6.67 -5.98 11.12
N SER A 86 -5.71 -6.68 11.71
CA SER A 86 -5.18 -6.42 13.07
C SER A 86 -4.31 -5.17 13.18
N ALA A 87 -3.84 -4.60 12.07
CA ALA A 87 -2.94 -3.45 12.02
C ALA A 87 -3.64 -2.15 11.58
N LYS A 88 -4.98 -2.08 11.66
CA LYS A 88 -5.74 -0.85 11.35
C LYS A 88 -5.31 0.36 12.19
N HIS A 89 -4.89 0.13 13.44
CA HIS A 89 -4.36 1.17 14.33
C HIS A 89 -3.11 1.83 13.76
N ALA A 90 -2.15 1.03 13.30
CA ALA A 90 -0.91 1.52 12.71
C ALA A 90 -1.17 2.40 11.47
N LEU A 91 -2.10 2.00 10.59
CA LEU A 91 -2.44 2.82 9.42
C LEU A 91 -3.07 4.16 9.81
N ARG A 92 -3.90 4.20 10.86
CA ARG A 92 -4.45 5.46 11.39
C ARG A 92 -3.36 6.36 11.96
N LEU A 93 -2.43 5.78 12.73
CA LEU A 93 -1.30 6.50 13.27
C LEU A 93 -0.44 7.12 12.16
N ILE A 94 -0.13 6.37 11.10
CA ILE A 94 0.59 6.87 9.93
C ILE A 94 -0.16 8.04 9.28
N CYS A 95 -1.47 7.90 9.07
CA CYS A 95 -2.29 8.98 8.49
C CYS A 95 -2.24 10.26 9.33
N ASN A 96 -2.30 10.14 10.65
CA ASN A 96 -2.21 11.29 11.55
C ASN A 96 -0.85 11.99 11.40
N GLU A 97 0.26 11.25 11.41
CA GLU A 97 1.60 11.84 11.26
C GLU A 97 1.80 12.48 9.87
N VAL A 98 1.25 11.88 8.81
CA VAL A 98 1.28 12.47 7.47
C VAL A 98 0.51 13.79 7.43
N GLU A 99 -0.65 13.87 8.06
CA GLU A 99 -1.49 15.08 8.11
C GLU A 99 -0.85 16.25 8.84
N LEU A 100 0.07 16.00 9.76
CA LEU A 100 0.83 17.07 10.43
C LEU A 100 1.78 17.81 9.49
N SER A 101 2.16 17.20 8.36
CA SER A 101 3.19 17.72 7.46
C SER A 101 2.70 18.03 6.03
N SER A 102 1.53 17.51 5.66
CA SER A 102 1.07 17.49 4.27
C SER A 102 -0.28 18.19 4.14
N GLU A 103 -0.39 19.13 3.20
CA GLU A 103 -1.64 19.87 2.97
C GLU A 103 -2.76 18.97 2.44
N LYS A 104 -2.42 18.01 1.58
CA LYS A 104 -3.31 16.96 1.06
C LYS A 104 -2.50 15.74 0.69
N TYR A 105 -3.09 14.56 0.88
CA TYR A 105 -2.48 13.30 0.45
C TYR A 105 -3.54 12.29 0.01
N SER A 106 -3.11 11.30 -0.75
CA SER A 106 -3.94 10.17 -1.16
C SER A 106 -3.53 8.91 -0.41
N LEU A 107 -4.51 8.19 0.14
CA LEU A 107 -4.33 6.86 0.70
C LEU A 107 -4.99 5.83 -0.20
N PHE A 108 -4.20 4.96 -0.82
CA PHE A 108 -4.63 3.76 -1.53
C PHE A 108 -4.53 2.56 -0.59
N HIS A 109 -5.65 2.19 0.00
CA HIS A 109 -5.73 1.07 0.93
C HIS A 109 -6.05 -0.22 0.19
N ILE A 110 -5.08 -1.13 0.17
CA ILE A 110 -5.17 -2.44 -0.45
C ILE A 110 -5.85 -3.41 0.52
N LEU A 111 -6.91 -4.05 0.06
CA LEU A 111 -7.81 -4.85 0.86
C LEU A 111 -8.06 -6.20 0.22
N GLY A 112 -8.25 -7.24 1.03
CA GLY A 112 -8.68 -8.56 0.53
C GLY A 112 -10.13 -8.55 0.06
N SER A 113 -10.50 -9.58 -0.72
CA SER A 113 -11.82 -9.74 -1.36
C SER A 113 -13.03 -9.58 -0.44
N SER A 114 -12.93 -9.96 0.84
CA SER A 114 -14.01 -9.79 1.82
C SER A 114 -14.41 -8.33 2.05
N ALA A 115 -13.51 -7.38 1.77
CA ALA A 115 -13.80 -5.96 1.92
C ALA A 115 -14.93 -5.47 1.00
N SER A 116 -15.17 -6.14 -0.14
CA SER A 116 -16.28 -5.85 -1.06
C SER A 116 -17.66 -6.02 -0.42
N ARG A 117 -17.76 -6.84 0.63
CA ARG A 117 -19.02 -7.14 1.35
C ARG A 117 -19.17 -6.38 2.66
N THR A 118 -18.23 -5.49 2.97
CA THR A 118 -18.25 -4.71 4.22
C THR A 118 -18.38 -3.23 3.91
N LYS A 119 -19.11 -2.50 4.77
CA LYS A 119 -19.20 -1.05 4.65
C LYS A 119 -17.81 -0.44 4.75
N SER A 120 -17.49 0.45 3.81
CA SER A 120 -16.24 1.20 3.82
C SER A 120 -16.12 1.98 5.13
N GLN A 121 -15.03 1.75 5.85
CA GLN A 121 -14.60 2.60 6.96
C GLN A 121 -13.47 3.48 6.42
N LYS A 122 -13.74 4.79 6.30
CA LYS A 122 -12.72 5.76 5.89
C LYS A 122 -11.59 5.77 6.92
N ILE A 123 -10.35 5.79 6.43
CA ILE A 123 -9.14 5.98 7.23
C ILE A 123 -8.50 7.29 6.79
N GLY A 124 -7.90 8.02 7.74
CA GLY A 124 -7.41 9.38 7.56
C GLY A 124 -8.47 10.44 7.85
N GLY A 125 -8.01 11.65 8.11
CA GLY A 125 -8.81 12.83 8.42
C GLY A 125 -9.32 13.55 7.18
N THR A 126 -9.49 14.87 7.30
CA THR A 126 -10.11 15.73 6.27
C THR A 126 -9.20 15.99 5.08
N LEU A 127 -7.89 15.95 5.27
CA LEU A 127 -6.88 16.16 4.23
C LEU A 127 -6.61 14.88 3.39
N CYS A 128 -7.18 13.75 3.82
CA CYS A 128 -7.01 12.44 3.20
C CYS A 128 -8.06 12.18 2.11
N SER A 129 -7.58 12.00 0.88
CA SER A 129 -8.34 11.37 -0.20
C SER A 129 -8.18 9.86 -0.10
N TYR A 130 -9.24 9.18 0.34
CA TYR A 130 -9.22 7.75 0.64
C TYR A 130 -9.76 6.92 -0.52
N TYR A 131 -8.93 6.00 -1.01
CA TYR A 131 -9.21 5.09 -2.10
C TYR A 131 -9.05 3.64 -1.64
N ARG A 132 -9.94 2.77 -2.10
CA ARG A 132 -9.92 1.33 -1.80
C ARG A 132 -9.53 0.56 -3.05
N ILE A 133 -8.52 -0.28 -2.95
CA ILE A 133 -8.18 -1.26 -3.98
C ILE A 133 -8.45 -2.65 -3.40
N ILE A 134 -9.49 -3.30 -3.90
CA ILE A 134 -9.97 -4.60 -3.41
C ILE A 134 -9.43 -5.70 -4.31
N LEU A 135 -8.75 -6.65 -3.71
CA LEU A 135 -8.16 -7.78 -4.41
C LEU A 135 -9.12 -8.95 -4.43
N GLY A 136 -9.53 -9.32 -5.64
CA GLY A 136 -10.38 -10.44 -5.92
C GLY A 136 -9.62 -11.72 -6.21
N PHE A 137 -10.19 -12.50 -7.11
CA PHE A 137 -9.64 -13.72 -7.68
C PHE A 137 -9.85 -13.71 -9.20
N ILE A 138 -9.20 -14.64 -9.90
CA ILE A 138 -9.45 -14.91 -11.32
C ILE A 138 -10.33 -16.14 -11.40
N LEU A 139 -11.34 -16.09 -12.27
CA LEU A 139 -12.13 -17.26 -12.65
C LEU A 139 -11.58 -17.76 -13.98
N GLU A 140 -10.97 -18.93 -13.94
CA GLU A 140 -10.61 -19.72 -15.11
C GLU A 140 -11.84 -20.55 -15.53
N ASP A 141 -11.76 -21.22 -16.68
CA ASP A 141 -12.90 -21.96 -17.26
C ASP A 141 -13.54 -22.96 -16.30
N THR A 142 -12.74 -23.62 -15.44
CA THR A 142 -13.20 -24.71 -14.56
C THR A 142 -12.96 -24.46 -13.07
N TYR A 143 -12.20 -23.43 -12.70
CA TYR A 143 -11.85 -23.16 -11.30
C TYR A 143 -11.54 -21.68 -11.07
N ALA A 144 -11.47 -21.29 -9.80
CA ALA A 144 -10.98 -19.97 -9.43
C ALA A 144 -9.61 -20.08 -8.77
N ARG A 145 -8.77 -19.07 -8.97
CA ARG A 145 -7.46 -18.96 -8.32
C ARG A 145 -7.22 -17.56 -7.76
N TRP A 146 -6.35 -17.49 -6.76
CA TRP A 146 -5.87 -16.21 -6.28
C TRP A 146 -5.05 -15.47 -7.35
N LEU A 147 -5.03 -14.15 -7.23
CA LEU A 147 -4.18 -13.30 -8.05
C LEU A 147 -2.71 -13.62 -7.80
N THR A 148 -1.90 -13.60 -8.85
CA THR A 148 -0.44 -13.65 -8.73
C THR A 148 0.09 -12.31 -8.19
N HIS A 149 1.34 -12.27 -7.72
CA HIS A 149 1.97 -11.01 -7.32
C HIS A 149 2.02 -9.98 -8.46
N GLU A 150 2.22 -10.45 -9.69
CA GLU A 150 2.23 -9.58 -10.86
C GLU A 150 0.84 -9.00 -11.17
N GLU A 151 -0.20 -9.83 -11.15
CA GLU A 151 -1.59 -9.39 -11.33
C GLU A 151 -2.01 -8.40 -10.23
N ILE A 152 -1.59 -8.64 -8.98
CA ILE A 152 -1.82 -7.70 -7.87
C ILE A 152 -1.13 -6.37 -8.15
N ALA A 153 0.17 -6.39 -8.45
CA ALA A 153 0.92 -5.15 -8.66
C ALA A 153 0.38 -4.33 -9.82
N ASP A 154 0.12 -4.96 -10.97
CA ASP A 154 -0.40 -4.28 -12.16
C ASP A 154 -1.82 -3.75 -11.93
N GLY A 155 -2.66 -4.52 -11.23
CA GLY A 155 -3.99 -4.09 -10.83
C GLY A 155 -3.97 -2.92 -9.86
N VAL A 156 -3.02 -2.91 -8.92
CA VAL A 156 -2.83 -1.81 -7.95
C VAL A 156 -2.35 -0.55 -8.66
N ILE A 157 -1.39 -0.65 -9.58
CA ILE A 157 -0.91 0.48 -10.38
C ILE A 157 -2.07 1.12 -11.15
N LYS A 158 -2.86 0.32 -11.88
CA LYS A 158 -4.06 0.80 -12.58
C LYS A 158 -5.08 1.44 -11.63
N GLY A 159 -5.25 0.87 -10.43
CA GLY A 159 -6.09 1.44 -9.39
C GLY A 159 -5.62 2.82 -8.94
N ILE A 160 -4.30 3.00 -8.72
CA ILE A 160 -3.69 4.27 -8.37
C ILE A 160 -3.91 5.31 -9.48
N GLU A 161 -3.68 4.93 -10.73
CA GLU A 161 -3.86 5.81 -11.90
C GLU A 161 -5.32 6.23 -12.09
N SER A 162 -6.27 5.30 -11.89
CA SER A 162 -7.71 5.56 -12.07
C SER A 162 -8.27 6.60 -11.09
N LYS A 163 -7.72 6.65 -9.86
CA LYS A 163 -8.26 7.43 -8.73
C LYS A 163 -9.76 7.19 -8.49
N CYS A 164 -10.29 6.02 -8.82
CA CYS A 164 -11.63 5.61 -8.42
C CYS A 164 -11.66 5.35 -6.91
N THR A 165 -12.70 5.83 -6.22
CA THR A 165 -12.86 5.65 -4.76
C THR A 165 -12.83 4.17 -4.35
N GLU A 166 -13.30 3.30 -5.23
CA GLU A 166 -13.16 1.85 -5.11
C GLU A 166 -12.74 1.25 -6.47
N TRP A 167 -11.74 0.37 -6.44
CA TRP A 167 -11.20 -0.33 -7.59
C TRP A 167 -11.04 -1.82 -7.27
N ILE A 168 -11.45 -2.70 -8.18
CA ILE A 168 -11.36 -4.16 -7.98
C ILE A 168 -10.32 -4.73 -8.93
N VAL A 169 -9.36 -5.48 -8.38
CA VAL A 169 -8.40 -6.27 -9.16
C VAL A 169 -8.92 -7.70 -9.27
N GLY A 170 -9.12 -8.19 -10.49
CA GLY A 170 -9.80 -9.46 -10.74
C GLY A 170 -11.32 -9.32 -10.54
N ARG A 171 -11.93 -10.28 -9.85
CA ARG A 171 -13.36 -10.24 -9.48
C ARG A 171 -13.61 -10.70 -8.05
N VAL A 172 -14.71 -10.22 -7.47
CA VAL A 172 -15.17 -10.62 -6.13
C VAL A 172 -16.46 -11.44 -6.16
N GLU A 173 -17.10 -11.54 -7.33
CA GLU A 173 -18.31 -12.32 -7.58
C GLU A 173 -18.11 -13.29 -8.77
N PRO A 174 -18.80 -14.45 -8.79
CA PRO A 174 -19.69 -14.94 -7.73
C PRO A 174 -18.94 -15.39 -6.47
N TRP A 175 -19.41 -14.98 -5.29
CA TRP A 175 -18.71 -15.22 -4.02
C TRP A 175 -18.46 -16.69 -3.72
N GLU A 176 -19.36 -17.57 -4.15
CA GLU A 176 -19.24 -19.01 -3.95
C GLU A 176 -18.07 -19.64 -4.72
N SER A 177 -17.59 -18.96 -5.75
CA SER A 177 -16.39 -19.37 -6.50
C SER A 177 -15.10 -18.86 -5.87
N ARG A 178 -15.14 -18.05 -4.81
CA ARG A 178 -13.93 -17.54 -4.15
C ARG A 178 -13.07 -18.71 -3.66
N PRO A 179 -11.77 -18.76 -4.01
CA PRO A 179 -10.89 -19.84 -3.54
C PRO A 179 -10.88 -19.91 -2.01
N LYS A 180 -10.87 -21.13 -1.49
CA LYS A 180 -10.67 -21.40 -0.05
C LYS A 180 -9.17 -21.60 0.20
N TRP A 181 -8.72 -21.17 1.37
CA TRP A 181 -7.38 -21.48 1.87
C TRP A 181 -7.33 -22.91 2.39
#